data_AF-A0A661TAA7-F1
#
_entry.id   AF-A0A661TAA7-F1
#
_cell.length_a   1.000
_cell.length_b   1.000
_cell.length_c   1.000
_cell.angle_alpha   90.00
_cell.angle_beta   90.00
_cell.angle_gamma   90.00
#
_symmetry.space_group_name_H-M   'P 1'
#
loop_
_entity.id
_entity.type
_entity.pdbx_description
1 polymer ?
#
loop_
_entity_poly.entity_id
_entity_poly.type
_entity_poly.pdbx_seq_one_letter_code
_entity_poly.pdbx_strand_id
1 'polypeptide(L)'
;MQLFRLWHNVRHIFDCEISVEENVNIKSKALEVNIADYHVDVTIEEKYFLLQDVMSQYYGIMDGVNTFLRELSHPYRNWQFIVREARIYSLNYFHLLKNHPKGPGAAVLFIGILSDAIESTKNPEVRIDAADNLLLFLKKILTDSGSELQRFLPVINDAFDKIGNYPDEYFFLFVKSYYQLPRLAGHLIKKTKGRISEPGTVNRLLQRYYHTVYEYWLQEVDPGAWFAAELDEPRHREYWQCLFDDISHRRIAQWNSKLNLITLTGDMASMDVLERMLELPSYSRFVEIYRRLPQRLLDAARDGTWGNGWKVIFLFHIMSIKGLSMIHEETLRDINRTLTWLIGHEK
;
A
#
# COMPACT_ATOMS: atom_id res chain seq x y z
N MET A 1 4.02 22.78 28.58
CA MET A 1 3.42 21.59 29.25
C MET A 1 2.70 20.65 28.27
N GLN A 2 2.06 21.14 27.20
CA GLN A 2 1.38 20.32 26.16
C GLN A 2 2.34 19.48 25.29
N LEU A 3 3.47 20.05 24.83
CA LEU A 3 4.49 19.31 24.07
C LEU A 3 5.04 18.07 24.81
N PHE A 4 5.13 18.15 26.14
CA PHE A 4 5.59 17.05 26.99
C PHE A 4 4.56 15.91 27.10
N ARG A 5 3.25 16.22 27.05
CA ARG A 5 2.18 15.21 27.00
C ARG A 5 2.13 14.49 25.65
N LEU A 6 2.30 15.23 24.55
CA LEU A 6 2.36 14.66 23.20
C LEU A 6 3.59 13.76 23.02
N TRP A 7 4.76 14.16 23.55
CA TRP A 7 5.97 13.33 23.55
C TRP A 7 5.80 12.02 24.33
N HIS A 8 5.09 12.06 25.47
CA HIS A 8 4.84 10.85 26.27
C HIS A 8 3.92 9.83 25.58
N ASN A 9 2.94 10.28 24.79
CA ASN A 9 2.04 9.40 24.03
C ASN A 9 2.73 8.71 22.82
N VAL A 10 3.84 9.26 22.32
CA VAL A 10 4.59 8.72 21.17
C VAL A 10 5.78 7.86 21.62
N ARG A 11 6.17 7.93 22.90
CA ARG A 11 7.35 7.25 23.46
C ARG A 11 7.32 5.72 23.32
N HIS A 12 6.14 5.10 23.30
CA HIS A 12 5.98 3.66 23.09
C HIS A 12 6.37 3.15 21.69
N ILE A 13 6.67 4.05 20.75
CA ILE A 13 7.15 3.73 19.40
C ILE A 13 8.69 3.68 19.34
N PHE A 14 9.40 4.10 20.39
CA PHE A 14 10.84 4.40 20.32
C PHE A 14 11.75 3.58 21.24
N ASP A 15 11.26 2.52 21.90
CA ASP A 15 12.12 1.65 22.71
C ASP A 15 12.68 0.50 21.86
N CYS A 16 13.89 0.71 21.31
CA CYS A 16 14.75 -0.37 20.83
C CYS A 16 16.18 -0.08 21.30
N GLU A 17 16.49 -0.53 22.52
CA GLU A 17 17.86 -0.52 23.05
C GLU A 17 18.71 -1.54 22.27
N ILE A 18 19.73 -1.04 21.57
CA ILE A 18 20.76 -1.87 20.95
C ILE A 18 21.83 -2.13 22.01
N SER A 19 21.82 -3.33 22.60
CA SER A 19 22.97 -3.88 23.31
C SER A 19 24.00 -4.39 22.30
N VAL A 20 25.21 -3.83 22.33
CA VAL A 20 26.35 -4.34 21.56
C VAL A 20 26.94 -5.52 22.32
N GLU A 21 26.67 -6.74 21.86
CA GLU A 21 27.38 -7.96 22.31
C GLU A 21 28.55 -8.28 21.37
N GLU A 22 29.70 -8.57 21.98
CA GLU A 22 30.95 -8.95 21.32
C GLU A 22 30.83 -10.24 20.51
N ASN A 23 31.40 -10.24 19.31
CA ASN A 23 31.43 -11.35 18.37
C ASN A 23 32.38 -12.47 18.85
N VAL A 24 31.84 -13.46 19.58
CA VAL A 24 32.50 -14.75 19.79
C VAL A 24 32.07 -15.71 18.68
N ASN A 25 33.01 -16.12 17.84
CA ASN A 25 32.78 -17.09 16.76
C ASN A 25 32.58 -18.51 17.33
N ILE A 26 31.38 -18.78 17.85
CA ILE A 26 30.96 -20.11 18.27
C ILE A 26 30.25 -20.77 17.09
N LYS A 27 30.97 -21.60 16.32
CA LYS A 27 30.33 -22.55 15.40
C LYS A 27 29.63 -23.63 16.24
N SER A 28 28.36 -23.39 16.54
CA SER A 28 27.55 -24.28 17.36
C SER A 28 27.21 -25.57 16.61
N LYS A 29 27.49 -26.72 17.23
CA LYS A 29 27.08 -28.06 16.74
C LYS A 29 25.56 -28.16 16.56
N ALA A 30 24.78 -27.41 17.34
CA ALA A 30 23.33 -27.33 17.20
C ALA A 30 22.89 -26.56 15.94
N LEU A 31 23.69 -25.58 15.49
CA LEU A 31 23.46 -24.89 14.21
C LEU A 31 23.77 -25.81 13.02
N GLU A 32 24.83 -26.62 13.10
CA GLU A 32 25.16 -27.63 12.08
C GLU A 32 24.07 -28.71 11.98
N VAL A 33 23.56 -29.20 13.12
CA VAL A 33 22.47 -30.18 13.17
C VAL A 33 21.15 -29.58 12.65
N ASN A 34 20.82 -28.34 13.04
CA ASN A 34 19.66 -27.64 12.48
C ASN A 34 19.79 -27.47 10.95
N ILE A 35 20.95 -27.01 10.45
CA ILE A 35 21.19 -26.86 9.00
C ILE A 35 21.13 -28.20 8.25
N ALA A 36 21.60 -29.29 8.87
CA ALA A 36 21.53 -30.63 8.30
C ALA A 36 20.09 -31.16 8.22
N ASP A 37 19.23 -30.85 9.19
CA ASP A 37 17.80 -31.18 9.16
C ASP A 37 17.01 -30.37 8.10
N TYR A 38 17.56 -29.24 7.62
CA TYR A 38 16.99 -28.45 6.53
C TYR A 38 17.51 -28.83 5.13
N HIS A 39 18.39 -29.82 5.00
CA HIS A 39 18.89 -30.27 3.70
C HIS A 39 17.90 -31.22 3.02
N VAL A 40 16.75 -30.67 2.64
CA VAL A 40 15.79 -31.35 1.77
C VAL A 40 16.29 -31.17 0.33
N ASP A 41 16.46 -32.26 -0.42
CA ASP A 41 16.67 -32.18 -1.87
C ASP A 41 15.39 -31.67 -2.53
N VAL A 42 15.29 -30.36 -2.69
CA VAL A 42 14.06 -29.72 -3.18
C VAL A 42 14.06 -29.71 -4.70
N THR A 43 13.23 -30.58 -5.25
CA THR A 43 12.82 -30.56 -6.65
C THR A 43 11.76 -29.48 -6.88
N ILE A 44 11.71 -28.92 -8.08
CA ILE A 44 10.68 -27.95 -8.47
C ILE A 44 9.31 -28.65 -8.50
N GLU A 45 8.33 -28.12 -7.78
CA GLU A 45 6.94 -28.60 -7.83
C GLU A 45 6.35 -28.45 -9.24
N GLU A 46 5.58 -29.45 -9.69
CA GLU A 46 5.02 -29.54 -11.05
C GLU A 46 4.22 -28.29 -11.47
N LYS A 47 3.49 -27.68 -10.53
CA LYS A 47 2.70 -26.46 -10.77
C LYS A 47 3.54 -25.27 -11.26
N TYR A 48 4.86 -25.29 -11.03
CA TYR A 48 5.79 -24.24 -11.45
C TYR A 48 6.52 -24.55 -12.76
N PHE A 49 6.35 -25.74 -13.37
CA PHE A 49 6.96 -26.07 -14.66
C PHE A 49 6.53 -25.13 -15.78
N LEU A 50 5.31 -24.60 -15.73
CA LEU A 50 4.86 -23.60 -16.68
C LEU A 50 5.67 -22.30 -16.59
N LEU A 51 6.00 -21.84 -15.37
CA LEU A 51 6.87 -20.67 -15.21
C LEU A 51 8.28 -20.96 -15.74
N GLN A 52 8.80 -22.16 -15.47
CA GLN A 52 10.11 -22.59 -15.98
C GLN A 52 10.14 -22.60 -17.52
N ASP A 53 9.12 -23.18 -18.15
CA ASP A 53 8.95 -23.25 -19.62
C ASP A 53 8.94 -21.85 -20.24
N VAL A 54 8.10 -20.94 -19.72
CA VAL A 54 8.02 -19.56 -20.21
C VAL A 54 9.34 -18.81 -20.07
N MET A 55 10.05 -18.98 -18.96
CA MET A 55 11.31 -18.29 -18.70
C MET A 55 12.50 -18.88 -19.47
N SER A 56 12.42 -20.15 -19.89
CA SER A 56 13.47 -20.85 -20.63
C SER A 56 13.83 -20.21 -21.97
N GLN A 57 12.95 -19.36 -22.50
CA GLN A 57 13.21 -18.56 -23.70
C GLN A 57 14.40 -17.57 -23.53
N TYR A 58 14.85 -17.34 -22.30
CA TYR A 58 16.04 -16.52 -22.01
C TYR A 58 17.05 -17.28 -21.14
N TYR A 59 18.03 -17.92 -21.77
CA TYR A 59 19.01 -18.76 -21.08
C TYR A 59 19.79 -18.04 -19.97
N GLY A 60 20.06 -16.74 -20.12
CA GLY A 60 20.85 -15.95 -19.18
C GLY A 60 20.26 -15.80 -17.78
N ILE A 61 19.01 -16.20 -17.55
CA ILE A 61 18.36 -16.16 -16.22
C ILE A 61 18.06 -17.53 -15.64
N MET A 62 18.31 -18.62 -16.35
CA MET A 62 17.77 -19.92 -15.99
C MET A 62 18.29 -20.46 -14.65
N ASP A 63 19.55 -20.20 -14.30
CA ASP A 63 20.08 -20.60 -12.99
C ASP A 63 19.37 -19.87 -11.85
N GLY A 64 19.12 -18.57 -12.02
CA GLY A 64 18.37 -17.76 -11.06
C GLY A 64 16.91 -18.18 -10.98
N VAL A 65 16.26 -18.42 -12.12
CA VAL A 65 14.87 -18.90 -12.18
C VAL A 65 14.75 -20.26 -11.50
N ASN A 66 15.64 -21.21 -11.79
CA ASN A 66 15.61 -22.53 -11.16
C ASN A 66 15.82 -22.43 -9.64
N THR A 67 16.70 -21.53 -9.18
CA THR A 67 16.87 -21.24 -7.75
C THR A 67 15.57 -20.70 -7.14
N PHE A 68 14.92 -19.74 -7.81
CA PHE A 68 13.63 -19.19 -7.40
C PHE A 68 12.52 -20.24 -7.33
N LEU A 69 12.40 -21.10 -8.34
CA LEU A 69 11.37 -22.14 -8.38
C LEU A 69 11.62 -23.25 -7.35
N ARG A 70 12.88 -23.58 -7.04
CA ARG A 70 13.23 -24.48 -5.93
C ARG A 70 12.88 -23.86 -4.58
N GLU A 71 13.18 -22.58 -4.38
CA GLU A 71 12.81 -21.89 -3.14
C GLU A 71 11.29 -21.84 -2.93
N LEU A 72 10.51 -21.64 -4.00
CA LEU A 72 9.05 -21.75 -3.96
C LEU A 72 8.55 -23.15 -3.58
N SER A 73 9.32 -24.17 -3.92
CA SER A 73 9.01 -25.58 -3.66
C SER A 73 9.49 -26.04 -2.28
N HIS A 74 10.20 -25.18 -1.55
CA HIS A 74 10.75 -25.50 -0.24
C HIS A 74 9.63 -25.49 0.83
N PRO A 75 9.59 -26.45 1.77
CA PRO A 75 8.60 -26.46 2.86
C PRO A 75 8.67 -25.21 3.74
N TYR A 76 9.88 -24.68 3.92
CA TYR A 76 10.16 -23.45 4.67
C TYR A 76 10.57 -22.34 3.69
N ARG A 77 9.59 -21.65 3.13
CA ARG A 77 9.79 -20.63 2.09
C ARG A 77 10.43 -19.36 2.64
N ASN A 78 11.54 -18.93 2.05
CA ASN A 78 12.07 -17.58 2.25
C ASN A 78 11.22 -16.55 1.48
N TRP A 79 10.13 -16.09 2.10
CA TRP A 79 9.21 -15.16 1.46
C TRP A 79 9.84 -13.83 1.04
N GLN A 80 10.84 -13.33 1.78
CA GLN A 80 11.56 -12.10 1.38
C GLN A 80 12.26 -12.29 0.03
N PHE A 81 12.96 -13.41 -0.13
CA PHE A 81 13.61 -13.78 -1.39
C PHE A 81 12.56 -14.00 -2.48
N ILE A 82 11.53 -14.80 -2.21
CA ILE A 82 10.48 -15.13 -3.19
C ILE A 82 9.78 -13.89 -3.72
N VAL A 83 9.35 -12.96 -2.85
CA VAL A 83 8.66 -11.74 -3.27
C VAL A 83 9.59 -10.85 -4.10
N ARG A 84 10.86 -10.74 -3.71
CA ARG A 84 11.87 -9.97 -4.47
C ARG A 84 12.10 -10.56 -5.86
N GLU A 85 12.33 -11.85 -5.97
CA GLU A 85 12.56 -12.52 -7.25
C GLU A 85 11.29 -12.55 -8.12
N ALA A 86 10.11 -12.78 -7.52
CA ALA A 86 8.84 -12.70 -8.22
C ALA A 86 8.64 -11.33 -8.86
N ARG A 87 8.97 -10.24 -8.16
CA ARG A 87 8.97 -8.89 -8.71
C ARG A 87 9.95 -8.74 -9.88
N ILE A 88 11.19 -9.22 -9.73
CA ILE A 88 12.20 -9.11 -10.78
C ILE A 88 11.73 -9.84 -12.05
N TYR A 89 11.31 -11.10 -11.91
CA TYR A 89 10.92 -11.93 -13.05
C TYR A 89 9.62 -11.46 -13.71
N SER A 90 8.61 -11.12 -12.92
CA SER A 90 7.32 -10.66 -13.45
C SER A 90 7.41 -9.30 -14.17
N LEU A 91 8.30 -8.40 -13.72
CA LEU A 91 8.42 -7.05 -14.28
C LEU A 91 9.49 -6.93 -15.36
N ASN A 92 10.74 -7.35 -15.08
CA ASN A 92 11.86 -7.14 -16.00
C ASN A 92 11.76 -8.08 -17.21
N TYR A 93 11.18 -9.26 -17.01
CA TYR A 93 11.03 -10.28 -18.04
C TYR A 93 9.58 -10.46 -18.52
N PHE A 94 8.72 -9.47 -18.28
CA PHE A 94 7.33 -9.50 -18.75
C PHE A 94 7.20 -9.76 -20.26
N HIS A 95 8.17 -9.33 -21.06
CA HIS A 95 8.20 -9.59 -22.50
C HIS A 95 8.20 -11.09 -22.85
N LEU A 96 8.77 -11.95 -21.99
CA LEU A 96 8.71 -13.41 -22.16
C LEU A 96 7.28 -13.92 -21.96
N LEU A 97 6.60 -13.46 -20.91
CA LEU A 97 5.18 -13.80 -20.69
C LEU A 97 4.32 -13.30 -21.86
N LYS A 98 4.51 -12.05 -22.27
CA LYS A 98 3.75 -11.45 -23.38
C LYS A 98 3.85 -12.25 -24.67
N ASN A 99 5.04 -12.72 -25.01
CA ASN A 99 5.33 -13.39 -26.29
C ASN A 99 5.03 -14.90 -26.25
N HIS A 100 4.89 -15.50 -25.06
CA HIS A 100 4.63 -16.93 -24.93
C HIS A 100 3.13 -17.26 -25.10
N PRO A 101 2.76 -18.34 -25.83
CA PRO A 101 1.36 -18.78 -25.95
C PRO A 101 0.68 -19.01 -24.60
N LYS A 102 1.41 -19.62 -23.65
CA LYS A 102 0.95 -19.86 -22.27
C LYS A 102 1.26 -18.71 -21.29
N GLY A 103 1.63 -17.54 -21.80
CA GLY A 103 1.95 -16.33 -21.03
C GLY A 103 0.93 -15.94 -19.97
N PRO A 104 -0.39 -15.91 -20.29
CA PRO A 104 -1.44 -15.66 -19.30
C PRO A 104 -1.41 -16.63 -18.12
N GLY A 105 -1.16 -17.93 -18.37
CA GLY A 105 -1.04 -18.92 -17.30
C GLY A 105 0.17 -18.68 -16.39
N ALA A 106 1.31 -18.26 -16.95
CA ALA A 106 2.46 -17.83 -16.15
C ALA A 106 2.18 -16.56 -15.33
N ALA A 107 1.41 -15.61 -15.86
CA ALA A 107 0.98 -14.44 -15.10
C ALA A 107 0.08 -14.82 -13.91
N VAL A 108 -0.85 -15.77 -14.11
CA VAL A 108 -1.67 -16.33 -13.01
C VAL A 108 -0.78 -16.92 -11.92
N LEU A 109 0.29 -17.65 -12.27
CA LEU A 109 1.23 -18.21 -11.28
C LEU A 109 1.95 -17.12 -10.48
N PHE A 110 2.40 -16.02 -11.10
CA PHE A 110 2.98 -14.90 -10.36
C PHE A 110 2.00 -14.23 -9.40
N ILE A 111 0.75 -14.05 -9.83
CA ILE A 111 -0.32 -13.52 -8.96
C ILE A 111 -0.56 -14.48 -7.79
N GLY A 112 -0.58 -15.79 -8.04
CA GLY A 112 -0.68 -16.83 -7.01
C GLY A 112 0.47 -16.75 -6.00
N ILE A 113 1.72 -16.69 -6.47
CA ILE A 113 2.91 -16.59 -5.62
C ILE A 113 2.86 -15.36 -4.70
N LEU A 114 2.51 -14.19 -5.24
CA LEU A 114 2.40 -12.97 -4.45
C LEU A 114 1.23 -13.05 -3.47
N SER A 115 0.13 -13.70 -3.86
CA SER A 115 -1.01 -13.95 -2.97
C SER A 115 -0.65 -14.88 -1.81
N ASP A 116 0.03 -15.98 -2.09
CA ASP A 116 0.49 -16.93 -1.06
C ASP A 116 1.43 -16.23 -0.08
N ALA A 117 2.29 -15.32 -0.56
CA ALA A 117 3.16 -14.52 0.29
C ALA A 117 2.36 -13.58 1.21
N ILE A 118 1.27 -12.98 0.72
CA ILE A 118 0.40 -12.11 1.54
C ILE A 118 -0.19 -12.90 2.72
N GLU A 119 -0.68 -14.11 2.45
CA GLU A 119 -1.39 -14.95 3.41
C GLU A 119 -0.44 -15.72 4.34
N SER A 120 0.75 -16.10 3.88
CA SER A 120 1.62 -17.07 4.57
C SER A 120 2.81 -16.45 5.31
N THR A 121 3.28 -15.26 4.91
CA THR A 121 4.45 -14.65 5.56
C THR A 121 4.11 -14.20 6.98
N LYS A 122 5.07 -14.30 7.89
CA LYS A 122 4.99 -13.70 9.23
C LYS A 122 5.56 -12.28 9.28
N ASN A 123 6.34 -11.88 8.28
CA ASN A 123 6.95 -10.55 8.22
C ASN A 123 5.98 -9.54 7.57
N PRO A 124 5.52 -8.51 8.31
CA PRO A 124 4.61 -7.49 7.78
C PRO A 124 5.16 -6.70 6.59
N GLU A 125 6.47 -6.46 6.53
CA GLU A 125 7.10 -5.72 5.42
C GLU A 125 7.04 -6.53 4.13
N VAL A 126 7.37 -7.83 4.20
CA VAL A 126 7.23 -8.76 3.06
C VAL A 126 5.78 -8.81 2.57
N ARG A 127 4.82 -8.76 3.51
CA ARG A 127 3.39 -8.77 3.17
C ARG A 127 2.99 -7.50 2.40
N ILE A 128 3.45 -6.34 2.84
CA ILE A 128 3.23 -5.06 2.16
C ILE A 128 3.86 -5.11 0.76
N ASP A 129 5.11 -5.55 0.66
CA ASP A 129 5.83 -5.69 -0.61
C ASP A 129 5.10 -6.62 -1.57
N ALA A 130 4.55 -7.73 -1.09
CA ALA A 130 3.79 -8.67 -1.92
C ALA A 130 2.52 -8.04 -2.51
N ALA A 131 1.75 -7.30 -1.69
CA ALA A 131 0.56 -6.58 -2.15
C ALA A 131 0.91 -5.47 -3.15
N ASP A 132 1.96 -4.70 -2.89
CA ASP A 132 2.44 -3.64 -3.79
C ASP A 132 2.93 -4.22 -5.11
N ASN A 133 3.70 -5.31 -5.07
CA ASN A 133 4.22 -5.97 -6.26
C ASN A 133 3.10 -6.59 -7.09
N LEU A 134 2.02 -7.09 -6.46
CA LEU A 134 0.86 -7.61 -7.17
C LEU A 134 0.18 -6.48 -7.97
N LEU A 135 -0.12 -5.34 -7.34
CA LEU A 135 -0.73 -4.20 -8.03
C LEU A 135 0.19 -3.62 -9.12
N LEU A 136 1.50 -3.55 -8.86
CA LEU A 136 2.49 -3.13 -9.84
C LEU A 136 2.55 -4.10 -11.04
N PHE A 137 2.45 -5.40 -10.80
CA PHE A 137 2.44 -6.39 -11.87
C PHE A 137 1.16 -6.30 -12.71
N LEU A 138 -0.02 -6.12 -12.09
CA LEU A 138 -1.26 -5.85 -12.84
C LEU A 138 -1.14 -4.59 -13.68
N LYS A 139 -0.54 -3.53 -13.14
CA LYS A 139 -0.23 -2.31 -13.92
C LYS A 139 0.66 -2.64 -15.11
N LYS A 140 1.72 -3.43 -14.91
CA LYS A 140 2.66 -3.84 -15.97
C LYS A 140 1.95 -4.60 -17.08
N ILE A 141 1.07 -5.54 -16.75
CA ILE A 141 0.24 -6.26 -17.73
C ILE A 141 -0.60 -5.26 -18.53
N LEU A 142 -1.32 -4.36 -17.85
CA LEU A 142 -2.17 -3.35 -18.51
C LEU A 142 -1.37 -2.41 -19.43
N THR A 143 -0.16 -2.02 -19.05
CA THR A 143 0.61 -1.02 -19.79
C THR A 143 1.40 -1.62 -20.96
N ASP A 144 1.98 -2.80 -20.77
CA ASP A 144 3.05 -3.33 -21.63
C ASP A 144 2.60 -4.50 -22.51
N SER A 145 1.39 -5.05 -22.32
CA SER A 145 0.88 -6.15 -23.16
C SER A 145 0.68 -5.75 -24.63
N GLY A 146 0.47 -4.46 -24.93
CA GLY A 146 0.29 -3.98 -26.30
C GLY A 146 -0.88 -4.66 -27.01
N SER A 147 -0.64 -5.23 -28.20
CA SER A 147 -1.63 -6.03 -28.95
C SER A 147 -2.12 -7.26 -28.20
N GLU A 148 -1.30 -7.80 -27.30
CA GLU A 148 -1.60 -9.02 -26.55
C GLU A 148 -2.49 -8.76 -25.33
N LEU A 149 -2.94 -7.54 -25.07
CA LEU A 149 -3.73 -7.25 -23.88
C LEU A 149 -4.98 -8.14 -23.74
N GLN A 150 -5.65 -8.47 -24.85
CA GLN A 150 -6.90 -9.23 -24.85
C GLN A 150 -6.76 -10.61 -24.17
N ARG A 151 -5.64 -11.31 -24.35
CA ARG A 151 -5.42 -12.62 -23.68
C ARG A 151 -5.13 -12.51 -22.17
N PHE A 152 -4.76 -11.32 -21.69
CA PHE A 152 -4.48 -11.06 -20.27
C PHE A 152 -5.66 -10.43 -19.52
N LEU A 153 -6.71 -9.98 -20.21
CA LEU A 153 -7.89 -9.40 -19.54
C LEU A 153 -8.55 -10.35 -18.53
N PRO A 154 -8.72 -11.67 -18.83
CA PRO A 154 -9.24 -12.61 -17.82
C PRO A 154 -8.34 -12.68 -16.58
N VAL A 155 -7.02 -12.70 -16.76
CA VAL A 155 -6.05 -12.71 -15.65
C VAL A 155 -6.20 -11.49 -14.75
N ILE A 156 -6.42 -10.31 -15.34
CA ILE A 156 -6.66 -9.07 -14.58
C ILE A 156 -8.00 -9.13 -13.85
N ASN A 157 -9.05 -9.64 -14.50
CA ASN A 157 -10.39 -9.78 -13.92
C ASN A 157 -10.36 -10.71 -12.70
N ASP A 158 -9.74 -11.89 -12.84
CA ASP A 158 -9.59 -12.88 -11.77
C ASP A 158 -8.75 -12.33 -10.61
N ALA A 159 -7.69 -11.56 -10.92
CA ALA A 159 -6.90 -10.90 -9.90
C ALA A 159 -7.70 -9.83 -9.14
N PHE A 160 -8.53 -9.06 -9.84
CA PHE A 160 -9.42 -8.08 -9.19
C PHE A 160 -10.45 -8.74 -8.29
N ASP A 161 -11.06 -9.84 -8.74
CA ASP A 161 -11.98 -10.61 -7.91
C ASP A 161 -11.27 -11.18 -6.68
N LYS A 162 -10.09 -11.78 -6.86
CA LYS A 162 -9.26 -12.28 -5.75
C LYS A 162 -8.89 -11.19 -4.76
N ILE A 163 -8.41 -10.02 -5.24
CA ILE A 163 -8.11 -8.88 -4.37
C ILE A 163 -9.37 -8.47 -3.58
N GLY A 164 -10.50 -8.38 -4.28
CA GLY A 164 -11.79 -8.00 -3.72
C GLY A 164 -12.39 -8.97 -2.71
N ASN A 165 -11.81 -10.18 -2.56
CA ASN A 165 -12.25 -11.22 -1.65
C ASN A 165 -11.30 -11.49 -0.47
N TYR A 166 -10.17 -10.77 -0.37
CA TYR A 166 -9.30 -10.87 0.81
C TYR A 166 -10.02 -10.49 2.11
N PRO A 167 -9.66 -11.06 3.28
CA PRO A 167 -10.04 -10.52 4.58
C PRO A 167 -9.62 -9.05 4.72
N ASP A 168 -10.35 -8.28 5.54
CA ASP A 168 -10.14 -6.82 5.66
C ASP A 168 -8.70 -6.44 6.03
N GLU A 169 -8.04 -7.24 6.88
CA GLU A 169 -6.64 -7.02 7.27
C GLU A 169 -5.66 -7.03 6.09
N TYR A 170 -5.88 -7.91 5.11
CA TYR A 170 -5.06 -8.01 3.90
C TYR A 170 -5.55 -7.07 2.82
N PHE A 171 -6.88 -6.88 2.72
CA PHE A 171 -7.47 -5.94 1.78
C PHE A 171 -6.96 -4.51 2.00
N PHE A 172 -6.80 -4.08 3.26
CA PHE A 172 -6.31 -2.75 3.59
C PHE A 172 -4.88 -2.48 3.07
N LEU A 173 -4.07 -3.51 2.84
CA LEU A 173 -2.75 -3.38 2.20
C LEU A 173 -2.87 -2.81 0.77
N PHE A 174 -3.88 -3.26 0.02
CA PHE A 174 -4.17 -2.76 -1.33
C PHE A 174 -4.75 -1.34 -1.30
N VAL A 175 -5.48 -0.99 -0.23
CA VAL A 175 -6.04 0.36 -0.06
C VAL A 175 -4.94 1.40 0.11
N LYS A 176 -3.96 1.11 0.96
CA LYS A 176 -2.84 2.03 1.27
C LYS A 176 -1.68 1.99 0.27
N SER A 177 -1.66 1.01 -0.63
CA SER A 177 -0.60 0.82 -1.63
C SER A 177 -0.33 2.08 -2.47
N TYR A 178 0.93 2.35 -2.81
CA TYR A 178 1.26 3.39 -3.78
C TYR A 178 0.61 3.15 -5.16
N TYR A 179 0.41 1.88 -5.54
CA TYR A 179 -0.17 1.44 -6.81
C TYR A 179 -1.71 1.36 -6.75
N GLN A 180 -2.33 2.44 -6.30
CA GLN A 180 -3.77 2.60 -6.01
C GLN A 180 -4.73 1.92 -7.02
N LEU A 181 -5.72 1.17 -6.51
CA LEU A 181 -6.75 0.47 -7.28
C LEU A 181 -7.56 1.39 -8.24
N PRO A 182 -8.02 2.59 -7.84
CA PRO A 182 -8.67 3.52 -8.79
C PRO A 182 -7.79 3.87 -9.99
N ARG A 183 -6.47 3.99 -9.80
CA ARG A 183 -5.54 4.24 -10.91
C ARG A 183 -5.49 3.04 -11.83
N LEU A 184 -5.43 1.81 -11.32
CA LEU A 184 -5.47 0.60 -12.14
C LEU A 184 -6.75 0.50 -12.97
N ALA A 185 -7.91 0.76 -12.36
CA ALA A 185 -9.18 0.81 -13.08
C ALA A 185 -9.17 1.87 -14.20
N GLY A 186 -8.65 3.08 -13.93
CA GLY A 186 -8.47 4.10 -14.98
C GLY A 186 -7.53 3.66 -16.12
N HIS A 187 -6.46 2.91 -15.82
CA HIS A 187 -5.59 2.31 -16.85
C HIS A 187 -6.35 1.26 -17.66
N LEU A 188 -7.16 0.42 -17.02
CA LEU A 188 -7.99 -0.58 -17.67
C LEU A 188 -8.95 0.09 -18.68
N ILE A 189 -9.71 1.10 -18.27
CA ILE A 189 -10.62 1.86 -19.15
C ILE A 189 -9.86 2.44 -20.36
N LYS A 190 -8.74 3.12 -20.09
CA LYS A 190 -7.93 3.75 -21.14
C LYS A 190 -7.41 2.72 -22.14
N LYS A 191 -6.95 1.56 -21.67
CA LYS A 191 -6.32 0.53 -22.50
C LYS A 191 -7.32 -0.31 -23.27
N THR A 192 -8.52 -0.50 -22.74
CA THR A 192 -9.63 -1.15 -23.46
C THR A 192 -10.47 -0.17 -24.28
N LYS A 193 -10.12 1.13 -24.29
CA LYS A 193 -10.89 2.20 -24.95
C LYS A 193 -12.37 2.23 -24.49
N GLY A 194 -12.60 2.00 -23.21
CA GLY A 194 -13.93 1.95 -22.61
C GLY A 194 -14.73 0.68 -22.92
N ARG A 195 -14.13 -0.32 -23.58
CA ARG A 195 -14.80 -1.58 -23.96
C ARG A 195 -14.34 -2.72 -23.05
N ILE A 196 -14.76 -2.66 -21.79
CA ILE A 196 -14.53 -3.74 -20.82
C ILE A 196 -15.71 -4.71 -20.93
N SER A 197 -15.43 -6.00 -21.18
CA SER A 197 -16.49 -7.02 -21.33
C SER A 197 -17.26 -7.27 -20.03
N GLU A 198 -16.58 -7.23 -18.88
CA GLU A 198 -17.16 -7.49 -17.56
C GLU A 198 -16.79 -6.38 -16.55
N PRO A 199 -17.42 -5.20 -16.63
CA PRO A 199 -17.15 -4.10 -15.70
C PRO A 199 -17.53 -4.43 -14.25
N GLY A 200 -18.42 -5.40 -14.04
CA GLY A 200 -18.95 -5.78 -12.72
C GLY A 200 -17.88 -6.11 -11.68
N THR A 201 -16.81 -6.82 -12.08
CA THR A 201 -15.74 -7.23 -11.16
C THR A 201 -14.94 -6.02 -10.65
N VAL A 202 -14.50 -5.14 -11.56
CA VAL A 202 -13.78 -3.92 -11.17
C VAL A 202 -14.69 -2.96 -10.39
N ASN A 203 -15.98 -2.92 -10.71
CA ASN A 203 -16.95 -2.09 -9.97
C ASN A 203 -17.13 -2.56 -8.53
N ARG A 204 -17.31 -3.86 -8.29
CA ARG A 204 -17.38 -4.42 -6.92
C ARG A 204 -16.09 -4.16 -6.14
N LEU A 205 -14.94 -4.33 -6.78
CA LEU A 205 -13.65 -4.03 -6.17
C LEU A 205 -13.51 -2.56 -5.77
N LEU A 206 -13.87 -1.63 -6.66
CA LEU A 206 -13.82 -0.19 -6.35
C LEU A 206 -14.84 0.23 -5.31
N GLN A 207 -16.04 -0.33 -5.35
CA GLN A 207 -17.03 -0.10 -4.29
C GLN A 207 -16.46 -0.50 -2.93
N ARG A 208 -15.91 -1.72 -2.81
CA ARG A 208 -15.28 -2.17 -1.56
C ARG A 208 -14.12 -1.26 -1.15
N TYR A 209 -13.26 -0.88 -2.10
CA TYR A 209 -12.15 0.04 -1.86
C TYR A 209 -12.64 1.37 -1.26
N TYR A 210 -13.60 2.05 -1.89
CA TYR A 210 -14.05 3.36 -1.41
C TYR A 210 -14.80 3.27 -0.09
N HIS A 211 -15.59 2.21 0.11
CA HIS A 211 -16.26 1.97 1.39
C HIS A 211 -15.23 1.83 2.52
N THR A 212 -14.19 1.02 2.29
CA THR A 212 -13.08 0.83 3.22
C THR A 212 -12.33 2.14 3.50
N VAL A 213 -12.08 2.96 2.48
CA VAL A 213 -11.42 4.27 2.65
C VAL A 213 -12.25 5.19 3.54
N TYR A 214 -13.55 5.34 3.26
CA TYR A 214 -14.38 6.28 4.00
C TYR A 214 -14.69 5.81 5.42
N GLU A 215 -14.93 4.51 5.62
CA GLU A 215 -15.07 3.94 6.95
C GLU A 215 -13.81 4.12 7.79
N TYR A 216 -12.63 3.85 7.21
CA TYR A 216 -11.36 4.06 7.90
C TYR A 216 -11.23 5.50 8.40
N TRP A 217 -11.40 6.50 7.52
CA TRP A 217 -11.25 7.90 7.92
C TRP A 217 -12.36 8.42 8.85
N LEU A 218 -13.55 7.82 8.84
CA LEU A 218 -14.63 8.16 9.77
C LEU A 218 -14.43 7.53 11.17
N GLN A 219 -13.62 6.48 11.28
CA GLN A 219 -13.25 5.85 12.56
C GLN A 219 -12.13 6.61 13.27
N GLU A 220 -11.28 7.33 12.54
CA GLU A 220 -10.32 8.26 13.13
C GLU A 220 -11.04 9.44 13.81
N VAL A 221 -10.33 10.20 14.64
CA VAL A 221 -10.91 11.42 15.24
C VAL A 221 -11.01 12.52 14.17
N ASP A 222 -12.11 13.28 14.17
CA ASP A 222 -12.23 14.43 13.24
C ASP A 222 -11.05 15.39 13.45
N PRO A 223 -10.22 15.64 12.43
CA PRO A 223 -8.93 16.30 12.61
C PRO A 223 -9.08 17.77 13.03
N GLY A 224 -10.14 18.44 12.60
CA GLY A 224 -10.44 19.82 13.01
C GLY A 224 -10.92 19.89 14.46
N ALA A 225 -11.75 18.94 14.88
CA ALA A 225 -12.19 18.82 16.27
C ALA A 225 -11.03 18.45 17.21
N TRP A 226 -10.19 17.49 16.80
CA TRP A 226 -8.98 17.10 17.51
C TRP A 226 -8.04 18.29 17.70
N PHE A 227 -7.74 19.01 16.61
CA PHE A 227 -6.83 20.16 16.66
C PHE A 227 -7.38 21.29 17.54
N ALA A 228 -8.69 21.55 17.49
CA ALA A 228 -9.35 22.52 18.35
C ALA A 228 -9.20 22.19 19.85
N ALA A 229 -9.29 20.90 20.21
CA ALA A 229 -9.16 20.45 21.59
C ALA A 229 -7.72 20.57 22.10
N GLU A 230 -6.73 20.33 21.24
CA GLU A 230 -5.31 20.38 21.63
C GLU A 230 -4.81 21.81 21.88
N LEU A 231 -5.37 22.81 21.20
CA LEU A 231 -4.96 24.22 21.38
C LEU A 231 -5.46 24.86 22.69
N ASP A 232 -6.43 24.27 23.39
CA ASP A 232 -6.99 24.72 24.68
C ASP A 232 -7.37 26.22 24.75
N GLU A 233 -7.56 26.88 23.59
CA GLU A 233 -7.96 28.29 23.50
C GLU A 233 -8.62 28.58 22.13
N PRO A 234 -9.86 29.11 22.07
CA PRO A 234 -10.59 29.36 20.81
C PRO A 234 -10.03 30.54 19.98
N ARG A 235 -8.97 31.20 20.45
CA ARG A 235 -8.35 32.31 19.73
C ARG A 235 -7.84 31.79 18.38
N HIS A 236 -7.95 32.64 17.36
CA HIS A 236 -7.44 32.36 16.03
C HIS A 236 -8.10 31.19 15.27
N ARG A 237 -9.22 30.64 15.78
CA ARG A 237 -9.99 29.59 15.09
C ARG A 237 -10.35 29.95 13.65
N GLU A 238 -10.65 31.23 13.41
CA GLU A 238 -10.96 31.78 12.08
C GLU A 238 -9.83 31.58 11.04
N TYR A 239 -8.58 31.44 11.48
CA TYR A 239 -7.42 31.30 10.56
C TYR A 239 -7.19 29.86 10.11
N TRP A 240 -7.56 28.86 10.92
CA TRP A 240 -7.22 27.46 10.64
C TRP A 240 -8.43 26.55 10.42
N GLN A 241 -9.64 26.90 10.87
CA GLN A 241 -10.79 25.99 10.85
C GLN A 241 -11.12 25.46 9.44
N CYS A 242 -11.13 26.35 8.44
CA CYS A 242 -11.45 25.98 7.05
C CYS A 242 -10.37 25.10 6.39
N LEU A 243 -9.16 25.03 6.96
CA LEU A 243 -8.08 24.19 6.39
C LEU A 243 -8.42 22.70 6.46
N PHE A 244 -9.26 22.31 7.43
CA PHE A 244 -9.67 20.93 7.70
C PHE A 244 -10.92 20.49 6.92
N ASP A 245 -11.62 21.40 6.24
CA ASP A 245 -12.94 21.11 5.62
C ASP A 245 -12.90 19.90 4.68
N ASP A 246 -11.83 19.76 3.90
CA ASP A 246 -11.65 18.68 2.92
C ASP A 246 -11.51 17.29 3.55
N ILE A 247 -11.12 17.21 4.82
CA ILE A 247 -10.92 15.95 5.57
C ILE A 247 -11.83 15.86 6.81
N SER A 248 -12.82 16.75 6.92
CA SER A 248 -13.82 16.70 7.99
C SER A 248 -14.73 15.48 7.86
N HIS A 249 -15.21 14.94 8.98
CA HIS A 249 -16.15 13.82 8.99
C HIS A 249 -17.42 14.13 8.19
N ARG A 250 -17.90 15.37 8.27
CA ARG A 250 -19.04 15.84 7.45
C ARG A 250 -18.76 15.65 5.96
N ARG A 251 -17.57 16.03 5.49
CA ARG A 251 -17.18 15.91 4.07
C ARG A 251 -17.00 14.45 3.66
N ILE A 252 -16.38 13.64 4.51
CA ILE A 252 -16.20 12.20 4.25
C ILE A 252 -17.55 11.48 4.20
N ALA A 253 -18.47 11.79 5.11
CA ALA A 253 -19.83 11.23 5.12
C ALA A 253 -20.62 11.61 3.85
N GLN A 254 -20.42 12.81 3.30
CA GLN A 254 -21.00 13.20 2.01
C GLN A 254 -20.45 12.34 0.86
N TRP A 255 -19.14 12.07 0.85
CA TRP A 255 -18.53 11.19 -0.15
C TRP A 255 -19.02 9.75 -0.02
N ASN A 256 -19.15 9.24 1.20
CA ASN A 256 -19.70 7.91 1.45
C ASN A 256 -21.17 7.81 0.98
N SER A 257 -21.96 8.85 1.22
CA SER A 257 -23.34 8.95 0.72
C SER A 257 -23.39 9.00 -0.82
N LYS A 258 -22.46 9.73 -1.46
CA LYS A 258 -22.34 9.77 -2.93
C LYS A 258 -21.97 8.40 -3.49
N LEU A 259 -21.04 7.68 -2.86
CA LEU A 259 -20.69 6.30 -3.22
C LEU A 259 -21.94 5.40 -3.18
N ASN A 260 -22.68 5.41 -2.07
CA ASN A 260 -23.89 4.61 -1.91
C ASN A 260 -24.96 4.95 -2.95
N LEU A 261 -25.12 6.24 -3.30
CA LEU A 261 -26.05 6.63 -4.35
C LEU A 261 -25.61 6.09 -5.73
N ILE A 262 -24.33 6.17 -6.07
CA ILE A 262 -23.78 5.64 -7.33
C ILE A 262 -24.06 4.14 -7.45
N THR A 263 -23.82 3.38 -6.38
CA THR A 263 -23.92 1.91 -6.40
C THR A 263 -25.34 1.39 -6.24
N LEU A 264 -26.22 2.11 -5.53
CA LEU A 264 -27.63 1.73 -5.37
C LEU A 264 -28.48 2.04 -6.61
N THR A 265 -28.22 3.16 -7.29
CA THR A 265 -29.04 3.61 -8.43
C THR A 265 -28.47 3.19 -9.78
N GLY A 266 -27.16 2.92 -9.84
CA GLY A 266 -26.49 2.51 -11.07
C GLY A 266 -26.50 1.00 -11.29
N ASP A 267 -26.36 0.61 -12.55
CA ASP A 267 -26.08 -0.79 -12.90
C ASP A 267 -24.60 -1.10 -12.62
N MET A 268 -24.34 -1.96 -11.64
CA MET A 268 -22.98 -2.39 -11.28
C MET A 268 -22.26 -3.11 -12.42
N ALA A 269 -22.94 -3.58 -13.47
CA ALA A 269 -22.31 -4.11 -14.68
C ALA A 269 -21.95 -3.03 -15.72
N SER A 270 -22.30 -1.76 -15.48
CA SER A 270 -22.10 -0.68 -16.43
C SER A 270 -20.76 0.05 -16.29
N MET A 271 -20.30 0.65 -17.39
CA MET A 271 -19.15 1.54 -17.41
C MET A 271 -19.42 2.89 -16.73
N ASP A 272 -20.67 3.38 -16.74
CA ASP A 272 -21.04 4.65 -16.12
C ASP A 272 -20.75 4.65 -14.62
N VAL A 273 -21.14 3.56 -13.93
CA VAL A 273 -20.86 3.37 -12.50
C VAL A 273 -19.36 3.40 -12.22
N LEU A 274 -18.56 2.73 -13.06
CA LEU A 274 -17.11 2.73 -12.95
C LEU A 274 -16.53 4.15 -13.04
N GLU A 275 -16.92 4.89 -14.08
CA GLU A 275 -16.43 6.24 -14.35
C GLU A 275 -16.81 7.21 -13.21
N ARG A 276 -18.06 7.15 -12.74
CA ARG A 276 -18.52 7.98 -11.60
C ARG A 276 -17.81 7.65 -10.30
N MET A 277 -17.48 6.39 -10.04
CA MET A 277 -16.66 6.01 -8.87
C MET A 277 -15.22 6.52 -8.98
N LEU A 278 -14.65 6.64 -10.18
CA LEU A 278 -13.30 7.17 -10.36
C LEU A 278 -13.18 8.68 -10.08
N GLU A 279 -14.29 9.41 -10.02
CA GLU A 279 -14.32 10.81 -9.60
C GLU A 279 -14.22 11.01 -8.07
N LEU A 280 -14.40 9.94 -7.30
CA LEU A 280 -14.43 10.01 -5.85
C LEU A 280 -13.00 10.15 -5.26
N PRO A 281 -12.82 10.82 -4.11
CA PRO A 281 -11.51 10.95 -3.50
C PRO A 281 -11.00 9.60 -3.00
N SER A 282 -9.84 9.21 -3.51
CA SER A 282 -9.14 7.98 -3.13
C SER A 282 -8.35 8.15 -1.83
N TYR A 283 -7.88 7.04 -1.25
CA TYR A 283 -7.04 7.03 -0.06
C TYR A 283 -5.86 8.01 -0.14
N SER A 284 -5.13 7.96 -1.27
CA SER A 284 -3.98 8.84 -1.51
C SER A 284 -4.32 10.34 -1.48
N ARG A 285 -5.57 10.72 -1.78
CA ARG A 285 -6.01 12.12 -1.69
C ARG A 285 -6.04 12.59 -0.24
N PHE A 286 -6.54 11.76 0.68
CA PHE A 286 -6.54 12.07 2.12
C PHE A 286 -5.12 12.16 2.66
N VAL A 287 -4.26 11.17 2.34
CA VAL A 287 -2.84 11.17 2.73
C VAL A 287 -2.15 12.46 2.29
N GLU A 288 -2.39 12.91 1.05
CA GLU A 288 -1.81 14.15 0.53
C GLU A 288 -2.31 15.40 1.25
N ILE A 289 -3.59 15.44 1.65
CA ILE A 289 -4.12 16.56 2.42
C ILE A 289 -3.47 16.61 3.81
N TYR A 290 -3.39 15.48 4.51
CA TYR A 290 -2.68 15.37 5.79
C TYR A 290 -1.21 15.81 5.65
N ARG A 291 -0.50 15.33 4.63
CA ARG A 291 0.90 15.70 4.36
C ARG A 291 1.09 17.21 4.20
N ARG A 292 0.16 17.91 3.54
CA ARG A 292 0.26 19.36 3.26
C ARG A 292 -0.23 20.24 4.40
N LEU A 293 -1.09 19.72 5.27
CA LEU A 293 -1.76 20.51 6.29
C LEU A 293 -0.81 21.19 7.30
N PRO A 294 0.27 20.54 7.77
CA PRO A 294 1.24 21.19 8.66
C PRO A 294 1.81 22.49 8.08
N GLN A 295 2.14 22.51 6.78
CA GLN A 295 2.66 23.71 6.14
C GLN A 295 1.56 24.78 5.98
N ARG A 296 0.33 24.38 5.63
CA ARG A 296 -0.80 25.31 5.57
C ARG A 296 -1.11 25.94 6.92
N LEU A 297 -0.96 25.19 8.01
CA LEU A 297 -1.11 25.70 9.38
C LEU A 297 -0.01 26.71 9.72
N LEU A 298 1.25 26.42 9.36
CA LEU A 298 2.36 27.36 9.51
C LEU A 298 2.08 28.69 8.79
N ASP A 299 1.65 28.60 7.52
CA ASP A 299 1.41 29.77 6.67
C ASP A 299 0.19 30.60 7.10
N ALA A 300 -0.81 29.96 7.72
CA ALA A 300 -2.03 30.62 8.19
C ALA A 300 -1.82 31.47 9.46
N ALA A 301 -0.76 31.19 10.23
CA ALA A 301 -0.44 31.97 11.40
C ALA A 301 0.23 33.30 11.03
N ARG A 302 -0.23 34.41 11.61
CA ARG A 302 0.36 35.73 11.39
C ARG A 302 1.71 35.93 12.10
N ASP A 303 2.03 35.08 13.07
CA ASP A 303 3.27 35.08 13.85
C ASP A 303 3.92 33.70 13.72
N GLY A 304 5.22 33.70 13.41
CA GLY A 304 6.01 32.48 13.20
C GLY A 304 6.07 31.57 14.42
N THR A 305 5.93 32.10 15.64
CA THR A 305 5.91 31.29 16.87
C THR A 305 4.66 30.42 16.94
N TRP A 306 3.49 31.03 16.65
CA TRP A 306 2.20 30.33 16.62
C TRP A 306 2.11 29.35 15.45
N GLY A 307 2.59 29.74 14.28
CA GLY A 307 2.59 28.87 13.09
C GLY A 307 3.42 27.61 13.28
N ASN A 308 4.62 27.74 13.85
CA ASN A 308 5.46 26.58 14.16
C ASN A 308 4.85 25.71 15.27
N GLY A 309 4.15 26.31 16.25
CA GLY A 309 3.38 25.59 17.25
C GLY A 309 2.23 24.76 16.64
N TRP A 310 1.41 25.37 15.78
CA TRP A 310 0.32 24.67 15.08
C TRP A 310 0.85 23.55 14.19
N LYS A 311 1.92 23.82 13.45
CA LYS A 311 2.60 22.85 12.60
C LYS A 311 3.05 21.63 13.41
N VAL A 312 3.81 21.82 14.50
CA VAL A 312 4.37 20.70 15.26
C VAL A 312 3.27 19.87 15.95
N ILE A 313 2.24 20.52 16.48
CA ILE A 313 1.08 19.83 17.09
C ILE A 313 0.43 18.90 16.05
N PHE A 314 0.18 19.40 14.84
CA PHE A 314 -0.46 18.60 13.82
C PHE A 314 0.47 17.52 13.23
N LEU A 315 1.79 17.75 13.17
CA LEU A 315 2.74 16.69 12.80
C LEU A 315 2.71 15.51 13.80
N PHE A 316 2.55 15.77 15.10
CA PHE A 316 2.36 14.71 16.09
C PHE A 316 1.04 13.95 15.89
N HIS A 317 -0.02 14.63 15.47
CA HIS A 317 -1.27 13.96 15.10
C HIS A 317 -1.06 12.99 13.93
N ILE A 318 -0.35 13.41 12.89
CA ILE A 318 -0.04 12.55 11.73
C ILE A 318 0.69 11.28 12.16
N MET A 319 1.67 11.40 13.07
CA MET A 319 2.40 10.25 13.63
C MET A 319 1.51 9.28 14.42
N SER A 320 0.40 9.76 14.99
CA SER A 320 -0.54 8.92 15.75
C SER A 320 -1.49 8.10 14.86
N ILE A 321 -1.69 8.50 13.59
CA ILE A 321 -2.61 7.83 12.67
C ILE A 321 -1.88 6.72 11.92
N LYS A 322 -2.30 5.47 12.14
CA LYS A 322 -1.67 4.28 11.53
C LYS A 322 -1.74 4.27 10.01
N GLY A 323 -2.85 4.76 9.43
CA GLY A 323 -3.03 4.88 7.98
C GLY A 323 -2.04 5.83 7.32
N LEU A 324 -1.42 6.75 8.06
CA LEU A 324 -0.43 7.69 7.55
C LEU A 324 1.01 7.15 7.62
N SER A 325 1.21 5.85 7.88
CA SER A 325 2.55 5.25 8.03
C SER A 325 3.50 5.54 6.86
N MET A 326 2.96 5.66 5.64
CA MET A 326 3.74 5.97 4.43
C MET A 326 4.39 7.36 4.45
N ILE A 327 3.92 8.26 5.32
CA ILE A 327 4.44 9.63 5.47
C ILE A 327 5.10 9.85 6.82
N HIS A 328 5.21 8.83 7.67
CA HIS A 328 5.78 8.97 9.02
C HIS A 328 7.25 9.35 9.00
N GLU A 329 8.06 8.79 8.08
CA GLU A 329 9.48 9.12 8.01
C GLU A 329 9.71 10.60 7.63
N GLU A 330 8.99 11.11 6.62
CA GLU A 330 9.09 12.53 6.26
C GLU A 330 8.51 13.45 7.36
N THR A 331 7.42 13.03 8.01
CA THR A 331 6.80 13.74 9.13
C THR A 331 7.77 13.84 10.31
N LEU A 332 8.48 12.76 10.66
CA LEU A 332 9.47 12.74 11.73
C LEU A 332 10.63 13.71 11.46
N ARG A 333 11.12 13.75 10.21
CA ARG A 333 12.14 14.74 9.81
C ARG A 333 11.63 16.18 9.96
N ASP A 334 10.35 16.44 9.66
CA ASP A 334 9.75 17.76 9.78
C ASP A 334 9.47 18.16 11.24
N ILE A 335 9.12 17.20 12.11
CA ILE A 335 9.02 17.40 13.57
C ILE A 335 10.37 17.89 14.11
N ASN A 336 11.46 17.18 13.80
CA ASN A 336 12.79 17.53 14.29
C ASN A 336 13.23 18.93 13.85
N ARG A 337 12.95 19.31 12.59
CA ARG A 337 13.23 20.66 12.07
C ARG A 337 12.42 21.73 12.80
N THR A 338 11.11 21.50 12.98
CA THR A 338 10.19 22.46 13.59
C THR A 338 10.50 22.65 15.09
N LEU A 339 10.80 21.57 15.81
CA LEU A 339 11.23 21.64 17.22
C LEU A 339 12.56 22.38 17.39
N THR A 340 13.53 22.13 16.51
CA THR A 340 14.82 22.85 16.56
C THR A 340 14.62 24.35 16.40
N TRP A 341 13.72 24.77 15.50
CA TRP A 341 13.36 26.17 15.33
C TRP A 341 12.70 26.74 16.59
N LEU A 342 11.71 26.04 17.16
CA LEU A 342 11.00 26.49 18.37
C LEU A 342 11.95 26.67 19.56
N ILE A 343 12.83 25.69 19.82
CA ILE A 343 13.82 25.78 20.92
C ILE A 343 14.78 26.95 20.71
N GLY A 344 15.22 27.19 19.48
CA GLY A 344 16.11 28.32 19.15
C GLY A 344 15.44 29.69 19.24
N HIS A 345 14.11 29.74 19.33
CA HIS A 345 13.31 30.98 19.38
C HIS A 345 12.43 31.06 20.64
N GLU A 346 12.58 30.13 21.59
CA GLU A 346 12.05 30.28 22.94
C GLU A 346 12.86 31.35 23.68
N LYS A 347 12.17 32.35 24.25
CA LYS A 347 12.76 33.39 25.10
C LYS A 347 12.59 33.05 26.57
#